data_AF-A0A160N0S4-F1
#
_entry.id   AF-A0A160N0S4-F1
#
_cell.length_a   1.000
_cell.length_b   1.000
_cell.length_c   1.000
_cell.angle_alpha   90.00
_cell.angle_beta   90.00
_cell.angle_gamma   90.00
#
_symmetry.space_group_name_H-M   'P 1'
#
loop_
_entity.id
_entity.type
_entity.pdbx_description
1 polymer ?
#
loop_
_entity_poly.entity_id
_entity_poly.type
_entity_poly.pdbx_seq_one_letter_code
_entity_poly.pdbx_strand_id
1 'polypeptide(L)'
;MRIGRQDGRRCIRPVRMNTKAEQSRGIGFGDIGKLVLAGLVLVAGIGAYSWYDGVGKVPQSVLLIGVLASIVASLAIAAFTEPGRRLKGFIAESQFELRKVVWPNRDETIKTTAVIIVVVIVLSLLLGLIDLILKSVVLDWLLKLGS
;
A
#
# COMPACT_ATOMS: atom_id res chain seq x y z
N MET A 1 -25.86 65.51 28.41
CA MET A 1 -26.33 64.18 28.86
C MET A 1 -26.37 63.24 27.65
N ARG A 2 -25.33 62.44 27.42
CA ARG A 2 -25.23 61.53 26.26
C ARG A 2 -24.72 60.18 26.76
N ILE A 3 -25.65 59.30 27.12
CA ILE A 3 -25.34 57.90 27.48
C ILE A 3 -26.09 57.02 26.50
N GLY A 4 -25.36 56.45 25.55
CA GLY A 4 -25.89 55.57 24.51
C GLY A 4 -24.99 54.35 24.35
N ARG A 5 -25.44 53.24 24.94
CA ARG A 5 -25.19 51.82 24.62
C ARG A 5 -23.75 51.40 24.29
N GLN A 6 -23.14 50.71 25.26
CA GLN A 6 -22.15 49.66 25.05
C GLN A 6 -22.84 48.49 24.31
N ASP A 7 -22.71 48.44 22.98
CA ASP A 7 -23.14 47.29 22.17
C ASP A 7 -22.12 46.16 22.35
N GLY A 8 -22.45 45.21 23.23
CA GLY A 8 -21.65 44.05 23.59
C GLY A 8 -21.61 42.95 22.51
N ARG A 9 -21.54 43.32 21.24
CA ARG A 9 -21.31 42.35 20.15
C ARG A 9 -19.83 41.99 20.10
N ARG A 10 -19.49 40.94 20.84
CA ARG A 10 -18.27 40.15 20.69
C ARG A 10 -18.09 39.84 19.21
N CYS A 11 -17.15 40.54 18.56
CA CYS A 11 -16.69 40.24 17.22
C CYS A 11 -15.99 38.88 17.24
N ILE A 12 -16.77 37.79 17.12
CA ILE A 12 -16.23 36.48 16.79
C ILE A 12 -15.71 36.65 15.37
N ARG A 13 -14.39 36.87 15.23
CA ARG A 13 -13.74 36.88 13.92
C ARG A 13 -14.01 35.50 13.31
N PRO A 14 -14.69 35.40 12.16
CA PRO A 14 -14.77 34.13 11.47
C PRO A 14 -13.34 33.73 11.15
N VAL A 15 -12.88 32.62 11.73
CA VAL A 15 -11.67 31.95 11.26
C VAL A 15 -11.96 31.60 9.81
N ARG A 16 -11.42 32.40 8.87
CA ARG A 16 -11.39 32.00 7.46
C ARG A 16 -10.47 30.79 7.40
N MET A 17 -11.07 29.61 7.56
CA MET A 17 -10.49 28.38 7.08
C MET A 17 -10.26 28.61 5.60
N ASN A 18 -9.02 28.93 5.26
CA ASN A 18 -8.58 28.99 3.90
C ASN A 18 -8.44 27.53 3.47
N THR A 19 -9.57 26.89 3.19
CA THR A 19 -9.62 25.69 2.40
C THR A 19 -9.27 26.12 0.98
N LYS A 20 -7.98 26.43 0.79
CA LYS A 20 -7.34 26.22 -0.50
C LYS A 20 -7.21 24.70 -0.62
N ALA A 21 -8.36 24.03 -0.67
CA ALA A 21 -8.47 22.70 -1.20
C ALA A 21 -7.76 22.82 -2.55
N GLU A 22 -6.67 22.08 -2.63
CA GLU A 22 -5.80 21.96 -3.78
C GLU A 22 -6.68 22.05 -5.02
N GLN A 23 -6.50 23.13 -5.78
CA GLN A 23 -7.17 23.30 -7.05
C GLN A 23 -6.65 22.16 -7.91
N SER A 24 -7.39 21.05 -7.90
CA SER A 24 -7.13 19.86 -8.69
C SER A 24 -7.19 20.30 -10.14
N ARG A 25 -6.05 20.73 -10.68
CA ARG A 25 -5.84 20.81 -12.11
C ARG A 25 -6.04 19.37 -12.58
N GLY A 26 -7.24 19.04 -13.03
CA GLY A 26 -7.56 17.72 -13.55
C GLY A 26 -6.45 17.24 -14.49
N ILE A 27 -6.19 15.93 -14.51
CA ILE A 27 -5.13 15.34 -15.32
C ILE A 27 -5.24 15.89 -16.74
N GLY A 28 -4.23 16.62 -17.20
CA GLY A 28 -4.25 17.21 -18.52
C GLY A 28 -4.33 16.10 -19.57
N PHE A 29 -4.97 16.36 -20.71
CA PHE A 29 -5.04 15.38 -21.80
C PHE A 29 -3.65 14.88 -22.23
N GLY A 30 -2.64 15.77 -22.19
CA GLY A 30 -1.24 15.41 -22.43
C GLY A 30 -0.61 14.50 -21.36
N ASP A 31 -1.05 14.57 -20.11
CA ASP A 31 -0.59 13.69 -19.04
C ASP A 31 -1.26 12.32 -19.12
N ILE A 32 -2.54 12.28 -19.50
CA ILE A 32 -3.26 11.05 -19.85
C ILE A 32 -2.52 10.29 -20.95
N GLY A 33 -2.06 10.96 -22.00
CA GLY A 33 -1.28 10.34 -23.07
C GLY A 33 0.01 9.68 -22.56
N LYS A 34 0.75 10.37 -21.68
CA LYS A 34 1.99 9.83 -21.08
C LYS A 34 1.72 8.64 -20.15
N LEU A 35 0.62 8.66 -19.40
CA LEU A 35 0.23 7.56 -18.52
C LEU A 35 -0.24 6.33 -19.31
N VAL A 36 -1.01 6.52 -20.38
CA VAL A 36 -1.39 5.44 -21.30
C VAL A 36 -0.14 4.83 -21.93
N LEU A 37 0.82 5.65 -22.36
CA LEU A 37 2.10 5.16 -22.87
C LEU A 37 2.87 4.35 -21.81
N ALA A 38 2.94 4.81 -20.57
CA ALA A 38 3.58 4.07 -19.48
C ALA A 38 2.92 2.71 -19.22
N GLY A 39 1.58 2.65 -19.28
CA GLY A 39 0.82 1.40 -19.17
C GLY A 39 1.09 0.44 -20.33
N LEU A 40 1.12 0.95 -21.57
CA LEU A 40 1.44 0.16 -22.76
C LEU A 40 2.85 -0.42 -22.71
N VAL A 41 3.85 0.35 -22.26
CA VAL A 41 5.23 -0.12 -22.09
C VAL A 41 5.30 -1.28 -21.09
N LEU A 42 4.54 -1.21 -20.00
CA LEU A 42 4.52 -2.25 -18.97
C LEU A 42 3.82 -3.52 -19.47
N VAL A 43 2.67 -3.37 -20.13
CA VAL A 43 1.93 -4.50 -20.74
C VAL A 43 2.75 -5.15 -21.86
N ALA A 44 3.43 -4.37 -22.69
CA ALA A 44 4.31 -4.89 -23.73
C ALA A 44 5.52 -5.65 -23.14
N GLY A 45 6.10 -5.15 -22.04
CA GLY A 45 7.19 -5.84 -21.34
C GLY A 45 6.77 -7.21 -20.77
N ILE A 46 5.59 -7.27 -20.15
CA ILE A 46 5.02 -8.53 -19.62
C ILE A 46 4.58 -9.45 -20.77
N GLY A 47 3.95 -8.91 -21.80
CA GLY A 47 3.52 -9.67 -22.98
C GLY A 47 4.69 -10.30 -23.72
N ALA A 48 5.79 -9.54 -23.89
CA ALA A 48 7.04 -10.07 -24.43
C ALA A 48 7.56 -11.25 -23.59
N TYR A 49 7.58 -11.12 -22.26
CA TYR A 49 7.95 -12.23 -21.37
C TYR A 49 7.12 -13.49 -21.63
N SER A 50 5.79 -13.35 -21.71
CA SER A 50 4.89 -14.49 -21.92
C SER A 50 5.03 -15.16 -23.29
N TRP A 51 5.42 -14.42 -24.33
CA TRP A 51 5.62 -14.97 -25.67
C TRP A 51 6.96 -15.71 -25.79
N TYR A 52 8.02 -15.17 -25.19
CA TYR A 52 9.37 -15.72 -25.30
C TYR A 52 9.62 -16.97 -24.43
N ASP A 53 8.85 -17.15 -23.34
CA ASP A 53 8.87 -18.36 -22.52
C ASP A 53 8.51 -19.62 -23.34
N GLY A 54 7.54 -19.51 -24.25
CA GLY A 54 7.11 -20.62 -25.11
C GLY A 54 8.08 -21.02 -26.24
N VAL A 55 9.10 -20.19 -26.54
CA VAL A 55 10.00 -20.40 -27.69
C VAL A 55 11.35 -21.02 -27.27
N GLY A 56 11.62 -21.19 -25.96
CA GLY A 56 12.70 -22.02 -25.43
C GLY A 56 14.15 -21.61 -25.79
N LYS A 57 14.36 -20.44 -26.42
CA LYS A 57 15.66 -20.02 -26.96
C LYS A 57 16.37 -18.91 -26.16
N VAL A 58 15.75 -18.39 -25.10
CA VAL A 58 16.31 -17.29 -24.29
C VAL A 58 16.54 -17.73 -22.84
N PRO A 59 17.72 -17.47 -22.25
CA PRO A 59 18.00 -17.77 -20.85
C PRO A 59 17.11 -16.93 -19.92
N GLN A 60 16.61 -17.55 -18.86
CA GLN A 60 15.63 -16.97 -17.92
C GLN A 60 16.09 -15.64 -17.28
N SER A 61 17.40 -15.42 -17.14
CA SER A 61 17.98 -14.19 -16.59
C SER A 61 17.75 -12.96 -17.49
N VAL A 62 17.85 -13.11 -18.82
CA VAL A 62 17.68 -12.00 -19.77
C VAL A 62 16.23 -11.51 -19.78
N LEU A 63 15.28 -12.44 -19.64
CA LEU A 63 13.86 -12.15 -19.56
C LEU A 63 13.49 -11.39 -18.28
N LEU A 64 14.02 -11.82 -17.12
CA LEU A 64 13.88 -11.12 -15.85
C LEU A 64 14.41 -9.67 -15.92
N ILE A 65 15.59 -9.48 -16.52
CA ILE A 65 16.17 -8.15 -16.70
C ILE A 65 15.30 -7.30 -17.63
N GLY A 66 14.73 -7.87 -18.70
CA GLY A 66 13.83 -7.18 -19.61
C GLY A 66 12.54 -6.71 -18.94
N VAL A 67 11.92 -7.55 -18.11
CA VAL A 67 10.73 -7.18 -17.33
C VAL A 67 11.07 -6.09 -16.31
N LEU A 68 12.17 -6.26 -15.56
CA LEU A 68 12.63 -5.24 -14.61
C LEU A 68 12.90 -3.90 -15.30
N ALA A 69 13.53 -3.91 -16.48
CA ALA A 69 13.76 -2.70 -17.27
C ALA A 69 12.45 -2.03 -17.71
N SER A 70 11.44 -2.80 -18.13
CA SER A 70 10.12 -2.27 -18.50
C SER A 70 9.39 -1.64 -17.31
N ILE A 71 9.49 -2.24 -16.12
CA ILE A 71 8.93 -1.71 -14.87
C ILE A 71 9.61 -0.39 -14.50
N VAL A 72 10.94 -0.35 -14.53
CA VAL A 72 11.73 0.86 -14.23
C VAL A 72 11.41 1.98 -15.23
N ALA A 73 11.32 1.66 -16.52
CA ALA A 73 10.98 2.64 -17.55
C ALA A 73 9.56 3.20 -17.36
N SER A 74 8.57 2.32 -17.09
CA SER A 74 7.18 2.75 -16.84
C SER A 74 7.07 3.66 -15.61
N LEU A 75 7.74 3.28 -14.50
CA LEU A 75 7.81 4.09 -13.28
C LEU A 75 8.50 5.44 -13.53
N ALA A 76 9.58 5.46 -14.31
CA ALA A 76 10.27 6.69 -14.65
C ALA A 76 9.36 7.64 -15.43
N ILE A 77 8.70 7.14 -16.48
CA ILE A 77 7.75 7.92 -17.29
C ILE A 77 6.62 8.48 -16.40
N ALA A 78 6.02 7.64 -15.56
CA ALA A 78 4.97 8.05 -14.63
C ALA A 78 5.47 9.10 -13.62
N ALA A 79 6.69 8.98 -13.09
CA ALA A 79 7.25 9.90 -12.11
C ALA A 79 7.56 11.31 -12.67
N PHE A 80 7.74 11.45 -13.99
CA PHE A 80 7.92 12.74 -14.66
C PHE A 80 6.62 13.40 -15.13
N THR A 81 5.46 12.76 -14.93
CA THR A 81 4.14 13.37 -15.23
C THR A 81 3.66 14.34 -14.13
N GLU A 82 2.71 15.21 -14.45
CA GLU A 82 2.03 16.10 -13.48
C GLU A 82 1.49 15.35 -12.25
N PRO A 83 0.70 14.25 -12.39
CA PRO A 83 0.25 13.49 -11.23
C PRO A 83 1.42 12.85 -10.44
N GLY A 84 2.48 12.40 -11.13
CA GLY A 84 3.67 11.87 -10.47
C GLY A 84 4.40 12.90 -9.60
N ARG A 85 4.47 14.16 -10.05
CA ARG A 85 5.07 15.25 -9.28
C ARG A 85 4.22 15.67 -8.08
N ARG A 86 2.89 15.66 -8.23
CA ARG A 86 1.96 15.94 -7.12
C ARG A 86 2.02 14.86 -6.05
N LEU A 87 2.07 13.59 -6.45
CA LEU A 87 2.23 12.48 -5.51
C LEU A 87 3.51 12.62 -4.67
N LYS A 88 4.63 13.07 -5.27
CA LYS A 88 5.86 13.34 -4.52
C LYS A 88 5.67 14.43 -3.46
N GLY A 89 4.97 15.51 -3.80
CA GLY A 89 4.61 16.57 -2.84
C GLY A 89 3.69 16.07 -1.72
N PHE A 90 2.68 15.27 -2.07
CA PHE A 90 1.77 14.65 -1.12
C PHE A 90 2.46 13.69 -0.16
N ILE A 91 3.42 12.89 -0.63
CA ILE A 91 4.24 12.01 0.22
C ILE A 91 5.07 12.83 1.21
N ALA A 92 5.68 13.93 0.74
CA ALA A 92 6.46 14.80 1.62
C ALA A 92 5.58 15.38 2.73
N GLU A 93 4.41 15.93 2.38
CA GLU A 93 3.44 16.47 3.35
C GLU A 93 2.94 15.39 4.32
N SER A 94 2.59 14.21 3.79
CA SER A 94 2.17 13.05 4.61
C SER A 94 3.25 12.64 5.60
N GLN A 95 4.53 12.65 5.22
CA GLN A 95 5.63 12.36 6.16
C GLN A 95 5.76 13.41 7.26
N PHE A 96 5.48 14.68 6.98
CA PHE A 96 5.45 15.72 8.00
C PHE A 96 4.30 15.52 8.99
N GLU A 97 3.14 15.06 8.54
CA GLU A 97 2.02 14.71 9.42
C GLU A 97 2.27 13.42 10.21
N LEU A 98 2.84 12.39 9.58
CA LEU A 98 3.20 11.13 10.24
C LEU A 98 4.23 11.32 11.36
N ARG A 99 5.05 12.37 11.30
CA ARG A 99 5.97 12.75 12.40
C ARG A 99 5.25 13.37 13.59
N LYS A 100 4.03 13.89 13.42
CA LYS A 100 3.18 14.38 14.52
C LYS A 100 2.44 13.24 15.22
N VAL A 101 2.39 12.06 14.61
CA VAL A 101 1.86 10.86 15.24
C VAL A 101 2.84 10.43 16.33
N VAL A 102 2.35 10.43 17.56
CA VAL A 102 3.10 9.88 18.70
C VAL A 102 3.11 8.37 18.52
N TRP A 103 4.19 7.85 17.94
CA TRP A 103 4.36 6.41 17.82
C TRP A 103 4.60 5.81 19.21
N PRO A 104 3.89 4.74 19.55
CA PRO A 104 4.03 4.08 20.84
C PRO A 104 5.49 3.68 21.08
N ASN A 105 5.93 3.73 22.33
CA ASN A 105 7.30 3.39 22.68
C ASN A 105 7.62 1.94 22.29
N ARG A 106 8.89 1.67 21.95
CA ARG A 106 9.34 0.34 21.52
C ARG A 106 9.05 -0.72 22.57
N ASP A 107 9.16 -0.37 23.85
CA ASP A 107 8.92 -1.30 24.96
C ASP A 107 7.46 -1.73 25.05
N GLU A 108 6.51 -0.83 24.78
CA GLU A 108 5.07 -1.13 24.78
C GLU A 108 4.69 -2.03 23.59
N THR A 109 5.29 -1.74 22.43
CA THR A 109 5.10 -2.52 21.20
C THR A 109 5.65 -3.94 21.36
N ILE A 110 6.84 -4.08 21.93
CA ILE A 110 7.49 -5.38 22.16
C ILE A 110 6.69 -6.20 23.18
N LYS A 111 6.23 -5.60 24.29
CA LYS A 111 5.39 -6.28 25.29
C LYS A 111 4.14 -6.86 24.65
N THR A 112 3.43 -6.08 23.85
CA THR A 112 2.20 -6.53 23.18
C THR A 112 2.50 -7.63 22.15
N THR A 113 3.58 -7.51 21.38
CA THR A 113 3.98 -8.51 20.38
C THR A 113 4.42 -9.81 21.04
N ALA A 114 5.14 -9.75 22.16
CA ALA A 114 5.56 -10.93 22.92
C ALA A 114 4.35 -11.73 23.43
N VAL A 115 3.30 -11.06 23.91
CA VAL A 115 2.05 -11.73 24.30
C VAL A 115 1.42 -12.43 23.09
N ILE A 116 1.34 -11.77 21.94
CA ILE A 116 0.80 -12.38 20.71
C ILE A 116 1.61 -13.62 20.30
N ILE A 117 2.95 -13.55 20.36
CA ILE A 117 3.83 -14.69 20.05
C ILE A 117 3.52 -15.88 20.95
N VAL A 118 3.40 -15.66 22.26
CA VAL A 118 3.05 -16.72 23.21
C VAL A 118 1.70 -17.33 22.88
N VAL A 119 0.68 -16.50 22.61
CA VAL A 119 -0.66 -16.98 22.24
C VAL A 119 -0.62 -17.79 20.94
N VAL A 120 0.10 -17.33 19.91
CA VAL A 120 0.24 -18.05 18.63
C VAL A 120 0.93 -19.40 18.81
N ILE A 121 1.94 -19.49 19.69
CA ILE A 121 2.62 -20.75 20.00
C ILE A 121 1.67 -21.73 20.69
N VAL A 122 0.89 -21.25 21.69
CA VAL A 122 -0.08 -22.10 22.39
C VAL A 122 -1.17 -22.60 21.42
N LEU A 123 -1.69 -21.72 20.58
CA LEU A 123 -2.71 -22.07 19.59
C LEU A 123 -2.17 -23.04 18.53
N SER A 124 -0.94 -22.83 18.03
CA SER A 124 -0.35 -23.72 17.02
C SER A 124 -0.05 -25.11 17.58
N LEU A 125 0.40 -25.19 18.85
CA LEU A 125 0.56 -26.46 19.55
C LEU A 125 -0.77 -27.17 19.79
N LEU A 126 -1.79 -26.44 20.24
CA LEU A 126 -3.11 -27.00 20.51
C LEU A 126 -3.78 -27.50 19.23
N LEU A 127 -3.80 -26.67 18.18
CA LEU A 127 -4.33 -27.06 16.86
C LEU A 127 -3.50 -28.22 16.29
N GLY A 128 -2.18 -28.11 16.28
CA GLY A 128 -1.31 -29.19 15.79
C GLY A 128 -1.54 -30.52 16.51
N LEU A 129 -1.74 -30.51 17.82
CA LEU A 129 -2.07 -31.72 18.58
C LEU A 129 -3.42 -32.31 18.14
N ILE A 130 -4.44 -31.47 17.98
CA ILE A 130 -5.76 -31.88 17.51
C ILE A 130 -5.66 -32.44 16.09
N ASP A 131 -4.95 -31.77 15.18
CA ASP A 131 -4.70 -32.21 13.81
C ASP A 131 -4.00 -33.59 13.76
N LEU A 132 -3.02 -33.84 14.64
CA LEU A 132 -2.36 -35.14 14.75
C LEU A 132 -3.32 -36.23 15.23
N ILE A 133 -4.12 -35.95 16.26
CA ILE A 133 -5.15 -36.88 16.75
C ILE A 133 -6.18 -37.17 15.67
N LEU A 134 -6.67 -36.15 14.96
CA LEU A 134 -7.62 -36.32 13.87
C LEU A 134 -7.03 -37.14 12.72
N LYS A 135 -5.76 -36.91 12.34
CA LYS A 135 -5.09 -37.73 11.31
C LYS A 135 -4.99 -39.19 11.73
N SER A 136 -4.54 -39.48 12.95
CA SER A 136 -4.44 -40.87 13.41
C SER A 136 -5.80 -41.53 13.61
N VAL A 137 -6.80 -40.82 14.14
CA VAL A 137 -8.12 -41.41 14.39
C VAL A 137 -8.94 -41.53 13.10
N VAL A 138 -8.91 -40.56 12.20
CA VAL A 138 -9.74 -40.58 10.99
C VAL A 138 -9.03 -41.31 9.86
N LEU A 139 -7.76 -40.99 9.58
CA LEU A 139 -7.05 -41.52 8.42
C LEU A 139 -6.67 -42.98 8.63
N ASP A 140 -6.10 -43.34 9.78
CA ASP A 140 -5.68 -44.74 10.04
C ASP A 140 -6.89 -45.66 10.28
N TRP A 141 -7.96 -45.17 10.90
CA TRP A 141 -9.20 -45.95 11.09
C TRP A 141 -9.94 -46.18 9.77
N LEU A 142 -10.01 -45.15 8.91
CA LEU A 142 -10.66 -45.23 7.61
C LEU A 142 -9.89 -46.13 6.62
N LEU A 143 -8.56 -45.99 6.58
CA LEU A 143 -7.71 -46.83 5.71
C LEU A 143 -7.73 -48.31 6.13
N LYS A 144 -7.92 -48.59 7.41
CA LYS A 144 -8.04 -49.96 7.94
C LYS A 144 -9.41 -50.61 7.71
N LEU A 145 -10.45 -49.82 7.39
CA LEU A 145 -11.78 -50.32 7.06
C LEU A 145 -11.97 -50.64 5.57
N GLY A 146 -11.11 -50.09 4.70
CA GLY A 146 -11.14 -50.29 3.24
C GLY A 146 -10.20 -51.40 2.72
N SER A 147 -9.45 -52.05 3.61
CA SER A 147 -8.60 -53.24 3.38
C SER A 147 -9.21 -54.45 4.08
#